data_AF-A0A9N7YUE8-F1
#
_entry.id   AF-A0A9N7YUE8-F1
#
_cell.length_a   1.000
_cell.length_b   1.000
_cell.length_c   1.000
_cell.angle_alpha   90.00
_cell.angle_beta   90.00
_cell.angle_gamma   90.00
#
_symmetry.space_group_name_H-M   'P 1'
#
loop_
_entity.id
_entity.type
_entity.pdbx_description
1 polymer ?
#
loop_
_entity_poly.entity_id
_entity_poly.type
_entity_poly.pdbx_seq_one_letter_code
_entity_poly.pdbx_strand_id
1 'polypeptide(L)'
;MVAKKMGYNENPVVIVVSPLVALTEDQVKEATEMGITAMQLGVHDEVDITSSRCQLLFGSPESWLLNKKWRDMLGSDVFQANVIGIIVDEVHLTYKWGRTGPSVSPAPRYSSEEGG
;
A
#
# COMPACT_ATOMS: atom_id res chain seq x y z
N MET A 1 10.99 -13.48 5.18
CA MET A 1 11.46 -12.21 5.76
C MET A 1 11.02 -12.17 7.22
N VAL A 2 11.95 -12.09 8.17
CA VAL A 2 11.61 -11.90 9.59
C VAL A 2 11.88 -10.44 9.90
N ALA A 3 10.83 -9.69 10.26
CA ALA A 3 10.95 -8.38 10.86
C ALA A 3 11.68 -8.55 12.20
N LYS A 4 13.00 -8.46 12.17
CA LYS A 4 13.84 -8.52 13.37
C LYS A 4 13.40 -7.37 14.26
N LYS A 5 13.13 -7.65 15.54
CA LYS A 5 12.76 -6.65 16.55
C LYS A 5 13.86 -5.59 16.63
N MET A 6 13.75 -4.55 15.82
CA MET A 6 14.55 -3.35 15.94
C MET A 6 14.07 -2.70 17.23
N GLY A 7 14.98 -2.54 18.19
CA GLY A 7 14.64 -2.00 19.50
C GLY A 7 13.80 -0.73 19.35
N TYR A 8 12.82 -0.57 20.26
CA TYR A 8 11.83 0.50 20.40
C TYR A 8 10.39 0.24 19.92
N ASN A 9 10.10 -0.75 19.07
CA ASN A 9 8.72 -0.98 18.61
C ASN A 9 8.05 -2.13 19.37
N GLU A 10 6.91 -1.84 20.02
CA GLU A 10 6.12 -2.88 20.70
C GLU A 10 5.46 -3.84 19.70
N ASN A 11 5.02 -3.31 18.54
CA ASN A 11 4.35 -4.06 17.49
C ASN A 11 4.86 -3.62 16.11
N PRO A 12 6.03 -4.08 15.64
CA PRO A 12 6.60 -3.63 14.37
C PRO A 12 5.72 -4.03 13.18
N VAL A 13 5.42 -3.07 12.31
CA VAL A 13 4.60 -3.26 11.10
C VAL A 13 5.44 -2.95 9.85
N VAL A 14 5.34 -3.81 8.84
CA VAL A 14 5.81 -3.53 7.47
C VAL A 14 4.59 -3.28 6.59
N ILE A 15 4.61 -2.16 5.87
CA ILE A 15 3.58 -1.82 4.89
C ILE A 15 3.96 -2.47 3.56
N VAL A 16 3.00 -3.12 2.90
CA VAL A 16 3.14 -3.62 1.54
C VAL A 16 2.15 -2.90 0.64
N VAL A 17 2.67 -2.16 -0.34
CA VAL A 17 1.88 -1.49 -1.36
C VAL A 17 1.91 -2.33 -2.64
N SER A 18 0.79 -2.96 -2.99
CA SER A 18 0.68 -3.77 -4.21
C SER A 18 -0.48 -3.31 -5.09
N PRO A 19 -0.26 -3.03 -6.39
CA PRO A 19 -1.34 -2.70 -7.32
C PRO A 19 -2.26 -3.91 -7.63
N LEU A 20 -1.83 -5.14 -7.31
CA LEU A 20 -2.55 -6.37 -7.64
C LEU A 20 -3.22 -6.96 -6.41
N VAL A 21 -4.34 -6.38 -6.02
CA VAL A 21 -5.16 -6.81 -4.86
C VAL A 21 -5.54 -8.30 -4.93
N ALA A 22 -5.74 -8.83 -6.14
CA ALA A 22 -6.11 -10.24 -6.36
C ALA A 22 -5.02 -11.24 -5.95
N LEU A 23 -3.75 -10.81 -5.85
CA LEU A 23 -2.64 -11.65 -5.40
C LEU A 23 -2.37 -11.50 -3.90
N THR A 24 -2.90 -10.45 -3.29
CA THR A 24 -2.67 -10.13 -1.88
C THR A 24 -3.26 -11.20 -0.95
N GLU A 25 -4.39 -11.81 -1.31
CA GLU A 25 -5.02 -12.84 -0.48
C GLU A 25 -4.11 -14.07 -0.33
N ASP A 26 -3.49 -14.53 -1.42
CA ASP A 26 -2.55 -15.64 -1.41
C ASP A 26 -1.29 -15.28 -0.58
N GLN A 27 -0.78 -14.06 -0.72
CA GLN A 27 0.38 -13.58 0.06
C GLN A 27 0.07 -13.49 1.57
N VAL A 28 -1.13 -13.03 1.94
CA VAL A 28 -1.59 -12.99 3.34
C VAL A 28 -1.70 -14.39 3.90
N LYS A 29 -2.24 -15.33 3.12
CA LYS A 29 -2.36 -16.74 3.51
C LYS A 29 -0.99 -17.37 3.72
N GLU A 30 -0.08 -17.25 2.76
CA GLU A 30 1.29 -17.78 2.85
C GLU A 30 2.06 -17.19 4.03
N ALA A 31 1.96 -15.87 4.25
CA ALA A 31 2.57 -15.22 5.41
C ALA A 31 2.05 -15.79 6.73
N THR A 32 0.73 -15.99 6.81
CA THR A 32 0.08 -16.56 8.00
C THR A 32 0.51 -18.01 8.24
N GLU A 33 0.62 -18.82 7.18
CA GLU A 33 1.14 -20.19 7.24
C GLU A 33 2.61 -20.25 7.73
N MET A 34 3.40 -19.22 7.43
CA MET A 34 4.77 -19.06 7.96
C MET A 34 4.81 -18.49 9.39
N GLY A 35 3.66 -18.27 10.04
CA GLY A 35 3.57 -17.70 11.39
C GLY A 35 3.73 -16.18 11.44
N ILE A 36 3.62 -15.49 10.30
CA ILE A 36 3.66 -14.03 10.21
C ILE A 36 2.23 -13.51 10.10
N THR A 37 1.79 -12.71 11.07
CA THR A 37 0.46 -12.11 11.03
C THR A 37 0.39 -11.07 9.91
N ALA A 38 -0.47 -11.33 8.93
CA ALA A 38 -0.68 -10.48 7.77
C ALA A 38 -2.15 -10.07 7.65
N MET A 39 -2.40 -8.83 7.21
CA MET A 39 -3.74 -8.30 6.98
C MET A 39 -3.79 -7.43 5.73
N GLN A 40 -4.99 -7.21 5.20
CA GLN A 40 -5.21 -6.44 3.98
C GLN A 40 -6.27 -5.34 4.19
N LEU A 41 -5.93 -4.12 3.75
CA LEU A 41 -6.85 -2.99 3.75
C LEU A 41 -8.06 -3.25 2.85
N GLY A 42 -9.25 -3.02 3.39
CA GLY A 42 -10.53 -3.22 2.69
C GLY A 42 -11.07 -4.65 2.75
N VAL A 43 -10.28 -5.59 3.25
CA VAL A 43 -10.74 -6.95 3.62
C VAL A 43 -10.87 -7.09 5.13
N HIS A 44 -9.87 -6.58 5.87
CA HIS A 44 -9.85 -6.55 7.33
C HIS A 44 -10.27 -5.17 7.85
N ASP A 45 -10.97 -5.15 8.99
CA ASP A 45 -11.46 -3.92 9.61
C ASP A 45 -10.37 -3.18 10.40
N GLU A 46 -10.65 -1.92 10.76
CA GLU A 46 -9.69 -1.12 11.55
C GLU A 46 -9.42 -1.76 12.89
N VAL A 47 -10.49 -2.26 13.50
CA VAL A 47 -10.45 -2.84 14.83
C VAL A 47 -9.54 -4.04 14.79
N ASP A 48 -9.62 -4.87 13.75
CA ASP A 48 -8.72 -6.02 13.58
C ASP A 48 -7.28 -5.56 13.40
N ILE A 49 -7.04 -4.55 12.55
CA ILE A 49 -5.69 -4.06 12.26
C ILE A 49 -5.04 -3.36 13.47
N THR A 50 -5.82 -2.63 14.27
CA THR A 50 -5.32 -1.85 15.42
C THR A 50 -5.26 -2.67 16.71
N SER A 51 -6.17 -3.65 16.88
CA SER A 51 -6.18 -4.54 18.05
C SER A 51 -5.25 -5.75 17.90
N SER A 52 -4.95 -6.17 16.66
CA SER A 52 -4.02 -7.26 16.40
C SER A 52 -2.58 -6.77 16.29
N ARG A 53 -1.62 -7.64 16.64
CA ARG A 53 -0.19 -7.42 16.36
C ARG A 53 0.13 -7.80 14.92
N CYS A 54 -0.51 -7.12 13.98
CA CYS A 54 -0.24 -7.31 12.56
C CYS A 54 1.21 -6.95 12.24
N GLN A 55 1.92 -7.81 11.49
CA GLN A 55 3.31 -7.61 11.11
C GLN A 55 3.45 -7.17 9.65
N LEU A 56 2.53 -7.63 8.79
CA LEU A 56 2.46 -7.24 7.37
C LEU A 56 1.09 -6.66 7.06
N LEU A 57 1.05 -5.39 6.65
CA LEU A 57 -0.20 -4.73 6.26
C LEU A 57 -0.17 -4.42 4.78
N PHE A 58 -1.04 -5.09 4.02
CA PHE A 58 -1.13 -4.98 2.58
C PHE A 58 -2.22 -3.99 2.16
N GLY A 59 -1.99 -3.26 1.08
CA GLY A 59 -3.03 -2.45 0.45
C GLY A 59 -2.61 -1.94 -0.92
N SER A 60 -3.60 -1.61 -1.76
CA SER A 60 -3.33 -0.91 -3.01
C SER A 60 -2.97 0.56 -2.76
N PRO A 61 -2.26 1.22 -3.68
CA PRO A 61 -1.98 2.66 -3.60
C PRO A 61 -3.23 3.50 -3.30
N GLU A 62 -4.35 3.15 -3.94
CA GLU A 62 -5.65 3.80 -3.75
C GLU A 62 -6.21 3.56 -2.35
N SER A 63 -6.11 2.35 -1.81
CA SER A 63 -6.54 2.04 -0.44
C SER A 63 -5.79 2.86 0.59
N TRP A 64 -4.49 3.08 0.41
CA TRP A 64 -3.68 3.88 1.33
C TRP A 64 -3.99 5.39 1.25
N LEU A 65 -4.23 5.91 0.05
CA LEU A 65 -4.29 7.36 -0.19
C LEU A 65 -5.71 7.92 -0.25
N LEU A 66 -6.66 7.17 -0.83
CA LEU A 66 -8.04 7.65 -1.07
C LEU A 66 -8.98 7.31 0.08
N ASN A 67 -8.63 6.33 0.92
CA ASN A 67 -9.41 6.00 2.10
C ASN A 67 -8.95 6.87 3.28
N LYS A 68 -9.80 7.82 3.69
CA LYS A 68 -9.50 8.74 4.80
C LYS A 68 -9.10 8.00 6.08
N LYS A 69 -9.80 6.91 6.42
CA LYS A 69 -9.53 6.12 7.62
C LYS A 69 -8.09 5.58 7.65
N TRP A 70 -7.65 4.96 6.55
CA TRP A 70 -6.29 4.41 6.45
C TRP A 70 -5.23 5.51 6.39
N ARG A 71 -5.54 6.63 5.73
CA ARG A 71 -4.66 7.79 5.70
C ARG A 71 -4.49 8.44 7.08
N ASP A 72 -5.55 8.56 7.85
CA ASP A 72 -5.51 9.10 9.21
C ASP A 72 -4.73 8.14 10.14
N MET A 73 -4.90 6.83 9.99
CA MET A 73 -4.12 5.80 10.70
C MET A 73 -2.61 5.90 10.37
N LEU A 74 -2.24 6.05 9.08
CA LEU A 74 -0.86 6.30 8.65
C LEU A 74 -0.27 7.60 9.25
N GLY A 75 -1.12 8.60 9.48
CA GLY A 75 -0.76 9.87 10.09
C GLY A 75 -0.62 9.83 11.61
N SER A 76 -1.02 8.74 12.27
CA SER A 76 -1.01 8.66 13.74
C SER A 76 0.39 8.38 14.29
N ASP A 77 0.75 9.07 15.38
CA ASP A 77 2.04 8.88 16.05
C ASP A 77 2.26 7.43 16.48
N VAL A 78 1.19 6.78 16.95
CA VAL A 78 1.22 5.38 17.40
C VAL A 78 1.57 4.44 16.25
N PHE A 79 0.99 4.65 15.07
CA PHE A 79 1.29 3.80 13.92
C PHE A 79 2.66 4.12 13.34
N GLN A 80 3.02 5.40 13.18
CA GLN A 80 4.34 5.81 12.67
C GLN A 80 5.49 5.33 13.55
N ALA A 81 5.31 5.34 14.88
CA ALA A 81 6.29 4.78 15.79
C ALA A 81 6.51 3.28 15.57
N ASN A 82 5.50 2.55 15.05
CA ASN A 82 5.54 1.11 14.86
C ASN A 82 5.92 0.66 13.44
N VAL A 83 5.80 1.53 12.42
CA VAL A 83 6.20 1.20 11.04
C VAL A 83 7.72 1.13 10.92
N ILE A 84 8.22 -0.02 10.46
CA ILE A 84 9.67 -0.27 10.28
C ILE A 84 10.10 -0.28 8.80
N GLY A 85 9.15 -0.23 7.86
CA GLY A 85 9.47 -0.22 6.44
C GLY A 85 8.23 -0.24 5.54
N ILE A 86 8.47 0.15 4.29
CA ILE A 86 7.48 0.13 3.22
C ILE A 86 8.07 -0.68 2.05
N ILE A 87 7.31 -1.64 1.58
CA ILE A 87 7.61 -2.46 0.41
C ILE A 87 6.67 -2.05 -0.70
N VAL A 88 7.24 -1.77 -1.87
CA VAL A 88 6.47 -1.49 -3.08
C VAL A 88 6.57 -2.71 -3.98
N ASP A 89 5.48 -3.45 -4.04
CA ASP A 89 5.30 -4.55 -4.97
C ASP A 89 4.97 -4.01 -6.36
N GLU A 90 5.40 -4.72 -7.39
CA GLU A 90 5.31 -4.31 -8.79
C GLU A 90 5.75 -2.85 -9.02
N VAL A 91 6.94 -2.49 -8.54
CA VAL A 91 7.49 -1.12 -8.61
C VAL A 91 7.48 -0.55 -10.03
N HIS A 92 7.56 -1.41 -11.05
CA HIS A 92 7.48 -1.03 -12.45
C HIS A 92 6.11 -0.47 -12.86
N LEU A 93 5.06 -0.65 -12.04
CA LEU A 93 3.69 -0.13 -12.22
C LEU A 93 3.41 1.16 -11.45
N THR A 94 4.39 1.68 -10.70
CA THR A 94 4.24 2.91 -9.88
C THR A 94 3.80 4.13 -10.70
N TYR A 95 4.22 4.22 -11.97
CA TYR A 95 3.82 5.31 -12.87
C TYR A 95 2.30 5.35 -13.16
N LYS A 96 1.55 4.28 -12.86
CA LYS A 96 0.09 4.25 -12.99
C LYS A 96 -0.62 4.81 -11.77
N TRP A 97 0.07 4.89 -10.63
CA TRP A 97 -0.52 5.34 -9.38
C TRP A 97 -0.97 6.80 -9.54
N GLY A 98 -2.24 7.08 -9.26
CA GLY A 98 -2.82 8.42 -9.39
C GLY A 98 -3.30 8.83 -10.80
N ARG A 99 -3.25 7.93 -11.80
CA ARG A 99 -3.87 8.18 -13.12
C ARG A 99 -5.39 7.91 -13.15
N THR A 100 -6.06 7.87 -12.00
CA THR A 100 -7.51 7.70 -11.85
C THR A 100 -8.31 9.00 -12.08
N GLY A 101 -7.75 9.98 -12.79
CA GLY A 101 -8.48 11.12 -13.33
C GLY A 101 -9.07 10.79 -14.70
N PRO A 102 -10.17 11.45 -15.12
CA PRO A 102 -10.75 11.22 -16.44
C PRO A 102 -9.68 11.40 -17.51
N SER A 103 -9.67 10.50 -18.49
CA SER A 103 -8.76 10.53 -19.63
C SER A 103 -8.86 11.87 -20.34
N VAL A 104 -7.94 12.80 -20.03
CA VAL A 104 -7.71 13.92 -20.92
C VAL A 104 -6.83 13.36 -22.02
N SER A 105 -7.47 12.99 -23.14
CA SER A 105 -6.76 12.70 -24.39
C SER A 105 -5.79 13.86 -24.66
N PRO A 106 -4.51 13.60 -24.97
CA PRO A 106 -3.62 14.67 -25.36
C PRO A 106 -4.19 15.34 -26.62
N ALA A 107 -4.35 16.67 -26.57
CA ALA A 107 -4.79 17.45 -27.72
C ALA A 107 -3.84 17.16 -28.91
N PRO A 108 -4.36 16.98 -30.14
CA PRO A 108 -3.51 16.76 -31.29
C PRO A 108 -2.63 18.00 -31.50
N ARG A 109 -1.30 17.81 -31.47
CA ARG A 109 -0.37 18.81 -32.00
C ARG A 109 -0.64 18.92 -33.48
N TYR A 110 -1.17 20.06 -33.92
CA TYR A 110 -1.06 20.45 -35.31
C TYR A 110 0.41 20.75 -35.61
N SER A 111 1.01 19.95 -36.49
CA SER A 111 2.27 20.30 -37.14
C SER A 111 2.01 21.47 -38.07
N SER A 112 2.68 22.59 -37.85
CA SER A 112 2.80 23.67 -38.82
C SER A 112 4.00 23.38 -39.72
N GLU A 113 3.79 22.52 -40.71
CA GLU A 113 4.41 22.61 -42.03
C GLU A 113 3.22 23.01 -42.92
N GLU A 114 3.18 24.12 -43.66
CA GLU A 114 4.12 24.57 -44.67
C GLU A 114 3.98 26.10 -44.85
N GLY A 115 5.10 26.76 -45.15
CA GLY A 115 5.13 28.15 -45.58
C GLY A 115 6.33 28.36 -46.49
N GLY A 116 6.13 28.05 -47.78
CA GLY A 116 7.00 28.38 -48.90
C GLY A 116 6.16 28.98 -50.01
#